data_AF-A0A4Q2ZBU7-F1
#
_entry.id   AF-A0A4Q2ZBU7-F1
#
_cell.length_a   1.000
_cell.length_b   1.000
_cell.length_c   1.000
_cell.angle_alpha   90.00
_cell.angle_beta   90.00
_cell.angle_gamma   90.00
#
_symmetry.space_group_name_H-M   'P 1'
#
loop_
_entity.id
_entity.type
_entity.pdbx_description
1 polymer ?
#
loop_
_entity_poly.entity_id
_entity_poly.type
_entity_poly.pdbx_seq_one_letter_code
_entity_poly.pdbx_strand_id
1 'polypeptide(L)'
;MVPPGRSRGSLRRLHPSLRHTPFILTPTTRLQIMTTNPTSAPVNEAEYITIGQLAEYLGWSTRFIEGLVRGEKMPGLEIEGQWRFRRDDVVDWLEQKIQTLDTARVTELETNLESSLLADGTFRTTRTDRLTSRLPLKGIALDVPVSGKTEAIEALATLADATGLLFDKQHLLDSLIDREALCSTAMPGGVALCHPRRPIPSIIERQFLTLLRTERPVDFGAEDGEGTSLFFLLCTPDDRSHLHGLARLARVLNAQTLESLRNASDSDEVLSILANAEAAVQTKD
;
A
#
# COMPACT_ATOMS: atom_id res chain seq x y z
N MET A 1 -11.27 -76.77 29.38
CA MET A 1 -12.47 -76.56 28.55
C MET A 1 -12.06 -75.70 27.35
N VAL A 2 -12.04 -76.32 26.17
CA VAL A 2 -11.68 -75.85 24.80
C VAL A 2 -12.88 -75.05 24.20
N PRO A 3 -12.79 -74.15 23.19
CA PRO A 3 -11.80 -73.12 22.83
C PRO A 3 -12.53 -71.83 22.25
N PRO A 4 -11.91 -70.94 21.43
CA PRO A 4 -12.45 -69.65 20.97
C PRO A 4 -13.10 -69.70 19.57
N GLY A 5 -13.91 -68.67 19.23
CA GLY A 5 -14.59 -68.53 17.93
C GLY A 5 -14.15 -67.30 17.13
N ARG A 6 -13.44 -67.54 16.02
CA ARG A 6 -13.14 -66.61 14.91
C ARG A 6 -14.39 -66.37 14.05
N SER A 7 -14.44 -65.25 13.32
CA SER A 7 -14.27 -65.23 11.83
C SER A 7 -15.09 -64.16 11.08
N ARG A 8 -14.33 -63.27 10.40
CA ARG A 8 -14.39 -62.79 8.99
C ARG A 8 -15.70 -62.30 8.34
N GLY A 9 -15.55 -61.19 7.61
CA GLY A 9 -16.35 -60.84 6.42
C GLY A 9 -16.14 -59.38 5.94
N SER A 10 -14.95 -59.00 5.48
CA SER A 10 -14.66 -58.55 4.10
C SER A 10 -15.88 -58.17 3.24
N LEU A 11 -16.00 -56.88 2.88
CA LEU A 11 -16.46 -56.45 1.56
C LEU A 11 -15.60 -55.28 1.04
N ARG A 12 -14.73 -55.62 0.08
CA ARG A 12 -14.16 -54.69 -0.91
C ARG A 12 -15.28 -54.18 -1.82
N ARG A 13 -15.20 -52.92 -2.26
CA ARG A 13 -15.69 -52.53 -3.60
C ARG A 13 -14.54 -52.04 -4.44
N LEU A 14 -14.39 -52.69 -5.59
CA LEU A 14 -13.47 -52.36 -6.67
C LEU A 14 -14.21 -51.46 -7.68
N HIS A 15 -13.47 -50.49 -8.20
CA HIS A 15 -13.46 -49.83 -9.53
C HIS A 15 -14.62 -50.02 -10.53
N PRO A 16 -14.75 -49.05 -11.45
CA PRO A 16 -14.22 -49.32 -12.78
C PRO A 16 -13.30 -48.22 -13.30
N SER A 17 -12.16 -48.66 -13.84
CA SER A 17 -11.32 -47.97 -14.80
C SER A 17 -12.00 -47.90 -16.17
N LEU A 18 -11.88 -46.78 -16.87
CA LEU A 18 -11.97 -46.74 -18.33
C LEU A 18 -10.74 -46.02 -18.87
N ARG A 19 -9.97 -46.74 -19.70
CA ARG A 19 -8.91 -46.20 -20.56
C ARG A 19 -9.43 -46.02 -21.98
N HIS A 20 -8.77 -45.10 -22.69
CA HIS A 20 -8.62 -44.92 -24.14
C HIS A 20 -9.58 -43.97 -24.87
N THR A 21 -9.09 -42.76 -25.18
CA THR A 21 -8.53 -42.40 -26.50
C THR A 21 -7.87 -41.01 -26.44
N PRO A 22 -6.84 -40.70 -27.26
CA PRO A 22 -6.13 -39.43 -27.21
C PRO A 22 -6.91 -38.37 -28.00
N PHE A 23 -7.33 -37.29 -27.34
CA PHE A 23 -7.92 -36.15 -28.03
C PHE A 23 -6.80 -35.19 -28.42
N ILE A 24 -6.65 -34.98 -29.72
CA ILE A 24 -5.71 -34.05 -30.35
C ILE A 24 -6.10 -32.63 -29.95
N LEU A 25 -5.24 -31.91 -29.23
CA LEU A 25 -5.39 -30.49 -28.97
C LEU A 25 -4.98 -29.71 -30.23
N THR A 26 -5.96 -29.13 -30.92
CA THR A 26 -5.72 -28.00 -31.81
C THR A 26 -5.60 -26.71 -30.98
N PRO A 27 -4.70 -25.76 -31.33
CA PRO A 27 -4.47 -24.58 -30.51
C PRO A 27 -5.32 -23.42 -31.00
N THR A 28 -6.56 -23.24 -30.51
CA THR A 28 -7.17 -21.89 -30.49
C THR A 28 -8.36 -21.83 -29.52
N THR A 29 -8.13 -21.48 -28.26
CA THR A 29 -9.15 -20.79 -27.45
C THR A 29 -8.43 -19.97 -26.38
N ARG A 30 -8.47 -18.65 -26.54
CA ARG A 30 -8.04 -17.67 -25.55
C ARG A 30 -9.04 -17.74 -24.39
N LEU A 31 -8.60 -18.11 -23.19
CA LEU A 31 -9.43 -18.04 -21.99
C LEU A 31 -9.76 -16.56 -21.74
N GLN A 32 -10.98 -16.15 -22.06
CA GLN A 32 -11.51 -14.85 -21.72
C GLN A 32 -12.12 -14.97 -20.33
N ILE A 33 -11.53 -14.28 -19.35
CA ILE A 33 -11.98 -14.28 -17.97
C ILE A 33 -13.36 -13.60 -17.93
N MET A 34 -14.36 -14.34 -17.44
CA MET A 34 -15.66 -13.81 -17.10
C MET A 34 -15.54 -12.92 -15.86
N THR A 35 -15.88 -11.65 -15.99
CA THR A 35 -16.42 -10.88 -14.88
C THR A 35 -17.92 -10.75 -15.10
N THR A 36 -18.67 -10.96 -14.02
CA THR A 36 -20.11 -11.04 -13.98
C THR A 36 -20.78 -9.78 -14.51
N ASN A 37 -21.84 -9.99 -15.29
CA ASN A 37 -22.74 -9.00 -15.87
C ASN A 37 -23.16 -7.91 -14.86
N PRO A 38 -22.87 -6.61 -15.08
CA PRO A 38 -23.58 -5.56 -14.39
C PRO A 38 -24.84 -5.22 -15.18
N THR A 39 -25.95 -5.17 -14.47
CA THR A 39 -27.19 -4.50 -14.84
C THR A 39 -26.92 -3.24 -15.66
N SER A 40 -27.67 -3.06 -16.75
CA SER A 40 -27.65 -1.94 -17.69
C SER A 40 -28.03 -0.61 -17.01
N ALA A 41 -27.16 -0.09 -16.17
CA ALA A 41 -27.11 1.34 -15.87
C ALA A 41 -26.23 2.01 -16.93
N PRO A 42 -26.61 3.19 -17.46
CA PRO A 42 -25.75 3.93 -18.37
C PRO A 42 -24.43 4.24 -17.63
N VAL A 43 -23.30 3.80 -18.20
CA VAL A 43 -21.98 4.18 -17.73
C VAL A 43 -21.90 5.70 -17.81
N ASN A 44 -21.71 6.36 -16.68
CA ASN A 44 -21.52 7.81 -16.67
C ASN A 44 -20.14 8.10 -17.25
N GLU A 45 -20.05 8.33 -18.56
CA GLU A 45 -18.79 8.57 -19.27
C GLU A 45 -17.96 9.72 -18.68
N ALA A 46 -18.58 10.66 -17.96
CA ALA A 46 -17.91 11.78 -17.31
C ALA A 46 -16.98 11.34 -16.15
N GLU A 47 -17.13 10.13 -15.62
CA GLU A 47 -16.34 9.60 -14.50
C GLU A 47 -15.07 8.88 -14.96
N TYR A 48 -14.99 8.52 -16.25
CA TYR A 48 -13.90 7.73 -16.81
C TYR A 48 -12.92 8.58 -17.60
N ILE A 49 -11.63 8.35 -17.37
CA ILE A 49 -10.54 9.03 -18.06
C ILE A 49 -9.78 8.08 -19.00
N THR A 50 -9.22 8.65 -20.07
CA THR A 50 -8.38 7.96 -21.04
C THR A 50 -6.99 7.66 -20.47
N ILE A 51 -6.20 6.81 -21.16
CA ILE A 51 -4.77 6.61 -20.85
C ILE A 51 -4.02 7.94 -20.82
N GLY A 52 -4.28 8.85 -21.78
CA GLY A 52 -3.60 10.14 -21.85
C GLY A 52 -3.91 11.04 -20.65
N GLN A 53 -5.18 11.10 -20.24
CA GLN A 53 -5.60 11.88 -19.07
C GLN A 53 -5.10 11.25 -17.76
N LEU A 54 -5.03 9.93 -17.66
CA LEU A 54 -4.47 9.25 -16.49
C LEU A 54 -2.95 9.45 -16.41
N ALA A 55 -2.27 9.40 -17.55
CA ALA A 55 -0.85 9.70 -17.69
C ALA A 55 -0.56 11.15 -17.24
N GLU A 56 -1.36 12.12 -17.69
CA GLU A 56 -1.26 13.51 -17.23
C GLU A 56 -1.53 13.64 -15.73
N TYR A 57 -2.57 12.96 -15.22
CA TYR A 57 -2.94 12.99 -13.81
C TYR A 57 -1.85 12.47 -12.87
N LEU A 58 -1.24 11.32 -13.21
CA LEU A 58 -0.15 10.70 -12.43
C LEU A 58 1.23 11.23 -12.82
N GLY A 59 1.29 12.04 -13.89
CA GLY A 59 2.50 12.49 -14.59
C GLY A 59 3.41 11.37 -15.09
N TRP A 60 2.83 10.23 -15.45
CA TRP A 60 3.54 9.12 -16.07
C TRP A 60 3.50 9.18 -17.59
N SER A 61 4.37 8.43 -18.25
CA SER A 61 4.24 8.24 -19.69
C SER A 61 3.04 7.33 -20.02
N THR A 62 2.36 7.59 -21.12
CA THR A 62 1.30 6.71 -21.64
C THR A 62 1.80 5.28 -21.84
N ARG A 63 3.04 5.11 -22.30
CA ARG A 63 3.70 3.81 -22.46
C ARG A 63 3.81 3.04 -21.14
N PHE A 64 4.07 3.72 -20.02
CA PHE A 64 4.14 3.08 -18.71
C PHE A 64 2.76 2.58 -18.26
N ILE A 65 1.72 3.41 -18.41
CA ILE A 65 0.32 3.02 -18.16
C ILE A 65 -0.07 1.80 -19.00
N GLU A 66 0.23 1.79 -20.30
CA GLU A 66 -0.01 0.65 -21.19
C GLU A 66 0.75 -0.62 -20.76
N GLY A 67 1.92 -0.46 -20.13
CA GLY A 67 2.67 -1.55 -19.50
C GLY A 67 1.89 -2.13 -18.32
N LEU A 68 1.42 -1.27 -17.40
CA LEU A 68 0.66 -1.68 -16.21
C LEU A 68 -0.67 -2.35 -16.57
N VAL A 69 -1.37 -1.85 -17.59
CA VAL A 69 -2.61 -2.46 -18.08
C VAL A 69 -2.35 -3.89 -18.59
N ARG A 70 -1.30 -4.09 -19.38
CA ARG A 70 -0.98 -5.41 -19.98
C ARG A 70 -0.38 -6.40 -18.98
N GLY A 71 0.46 -5.92 -18.08
CA GLY A 71 1.21 -6.77 -17.15
C GLY A 71 0.55 -6.94 -15.79
N GLU A 72 0.13 -5.84 -15.18
CA GLU A 72 -0.23 -5.77 -13.76
C GLU A 72 -1.75 -5.80 -13.50
N LYS A 73 -2.56 -5.88 -14.56
CA LYS A 73 -4.04 -5.88 -14.52
C LYS A 73 -4.60 -4.66 -13.78
N MET A 74 -4.10 -3.47 -14.13
CA MET A 74 -4.65 -2.20 -13.65
C MET A 74 -6.18 -2.17 -13.86
N PRO A 75 -6.98 -1.74 -12.86
CA PRO A 75 -8.42 -1.72 -12.94
C PRO A 75 -8.88 -0.70 -13.98
N GLY A 76 -9.62 -1.17 -14.98
CA GLY A 76 -10.13 -0.35 -16.06
C GLY A 76 -11.09 -1.13 -16.94
N LEU A 77 -11.72 -0.43 -17.87
CA LEU A 77 -12.65 -0.99 -18.84
C LEU A 77 -12.15 -0.70 -20.25
N GLU A 78 -12.37 -1.63 -21.17
CA GLU A 78 -12.14 -1.39 -22.60
C GLU A 78 -13.46 -1.03 -23.28
N ILE A 79 -13.55 0.20 -23.79
CA ILE A 79 -14.72 0.73 -24.50
C ILE A 79 -14.27 1.07 -25.92
N GLU A 80 -14.87 0.42 -26.91
CA GLU A 80 -14.54 0.59 -28.34
C GLU A 80 -13.03 0.43 -28.65
N GLY A 81 -12.37 -0.53 -27.99
CA GLY A 81 -10.94 -0.79 -28.17
C GLY A 81 -10.03 0.23 -27.48
N GLN A 82 -10.58 1.07 -26.60
CA GLN A 82 -9.83 2.08 -25.84
C GLN A 82 -10.03 1.87 -24.34
N TRP A 83 -8.92 1.88 -23.59
CA TRP A 83 -8.98 1.77 -22.14
C TRP A 83 -9.52 3.04 -21.48
N ARG A 84 -10.29 2.83 -20.41
CA ARG A 84 -10.97 3.84 -19.60
C ARG A 84 -10.82 3.49 -18.12
N PHE A 85 -10.56 4.49 -17.30
CA PHE A 85 -10.21 4.32 -15.89
C PHE A 85 -11.01 5.25 -15.00
N ARG A 86 -11.42 4.79 -13.83
CA ARG A 86 -11.81 5.68 -12.73
C ARG A 86 -10.56 6.00 -11.93
N ARG A 87 -10.32 7.28 -11.63
CA ARG A 87 -9.12 7.72 -10.91
C ARG A 87 -9.00 7.01 -9.57
N ASP A 88 -10.10 6.99 -8.83
CA ASP A 88 -10.13 6.39 -7.50
C ASP A 88 -9.74 4.92 -7.50
N ASP A 89 -10.26 4.15 -8.46
CA ASP A 89 -9.97 2.73 -8.58
C ASP A 89 -8.49 2.49 -8.90
N VAL A 90 -7.87 3.35 -9.71
CA VAL A 90 -6.44 3.27 -10.03
C VAL A 90 -5.57 3.62 -8.83
N VAL A 91 -5.91 4.67 -8.09
CA VAL A 91 -5.13 5.10 -6.92
C VAL A 91 -5.20 4.05 -5.81
N ASP A 92 -6.40 3.56 -5.48
CA ASP A 92 -6.58 2.50 -4.49
C ASP A 92 -5.80 1.23 -4.87
N TRP A 93 -5.82 0.89 -6.16
CA TRP A 93 -5.04 -0.24 -6.69
C TRP A 93 -3.52 -0.02 -6.58
N LEU A 94 -3.03 1.19 -6.86
CA LEU A 94 -1.61 1.53 -6.72
C LEU A 94 -1.16 1.48 -5.25
N GLU A 95 -1.96 1.98 -4.32
CA GLU A 95 -1.68 1.89 -2.88
C GLU A 95 -1.53 0.43 -2.43
N GLN A 96 -2.49 -0.42 -2.81
CA GLN A 96 -2.45 -1.85 -2.50
C GLN A 96 -1.24 -2.55 -3.15
N LYS A 97 -0.88 -2.16 -4.38
CA LYS A 97 0.28 -2.69 -5.08
C LYS A 97 1.58 -2.30 -4.39
N ILE A 98 1.76 -1.05 -3.98
CA ILE A 98 2.97 -0.59 -3.28
C ILE A 98 3.26 -1.45 -2.03
N GLN A 99 2.22 -1.89 -1.33
CA GLN A 99 2.36 -2.72 -0.13
C GLN A 99 2.75 -4.18 -0.41
N THR A 100 2.51 -4.68 -1.63
CA THR A 100 2.66 -6.11 -1.98
C THR A 100 3.73 -6.38 -3.04
N LEU A 101 4.23 -5.36 -3.71
CA LEU A 101 5.24 -5.47 -4.76
C LEU A 101 6.64 -5.75 -4.19
N ASP A 102 7.48 -6.40 -5.00
CA ASP A 102 8.90 -6.53 -4.68
C ASP A 102 9.62 -5.19 -4.75
N THR A 103 10.78 -5.10 -4.09
CA THR A 103 11.58 -3.88 -4.01
C THR A 103 11.84 -3.26 -5.38
N ALA A 104 12.10 -4.08 -6.38
CA ALA A 104 12.54 -3.60 -7.68
C ALA A 104 11.37 -3.01 -8.49
N ARG A 105 10.13 -3.47 -8.26
CA ARG A 105 8.93 -2.86 -8.87
C ARG A 105 8.49 -1.61 -8.13
N VAL A 106 8.61 -1.59 -6.80
CA VAL A 106 8.38 -0.37 -6.01
C VAL A 106 9.37 0.73 -6.41
N THR A 107 10.65 0.40 -6.64
CA THR A 107 11.65 1.32 -7.19
C THR A 107 11.21 1.91 -8.53
N GLU A 108 10.74 1.08 -9.46
CA GLU A 108 10.32 1.55 -10.78
C GLU A 108 9.11 2.51 -10.69
N LEU A 109 8.11 2.19 -9.86
CA LEU A 109 6.96 3.06 -9.61
C LEU A 109 7.39 4.40 -8.99
N GLU A 110 8.23 4.36 -7.96
CA GLU A 110 8.73 5.54 -7.28
C GLU A 110 9.51 6.46 -8.24
N THR A 111 10.44 5.93 -9.02
CA THR A 111 11.24 6.72 -9.98
C THR A 111 10.36 7.42 -11.03
N ASN A 112 9.30 6.76 -11.50
CA ASN A 112 8.34 7.38 -12.42
C ASN A 112 7.55 8.51 -11.75
N LEU A 113 7.12 8.34 -10.49
CA LEU A 113 6.46 9.39 -9.70
C LEU A 113 7.39 10.57 -9.40
N GLU A 114 8.63 10.29 -9.00
CA GLU A 114 9.65 11.31 -8.70
C GLU A 114 9.94 12.17 -9.95
N SER A 115 10.07 11.54 -11.12
CA SER A 115 10.28 12.24 -12.39
C SER A 115 9.12 13.19 -12.73
N SER A 116 7.87 12.76 -12.49
CA SER A 116 6.68 13.60 -12.66
C SER A 116 6.72 14.82 -11.75
N LEU A 117 6.89 14.56 -10.45
CA LEU A 117 6.84 15.55 -9.38
C LEU A 117 7.91 16.65 -9.56
N LEU A 118 9.02 16.29 -10.20
CA LEU A 118 10.06 17.24 -10.59
C LEU A 118 9.69 18.14 -11.75
N ALA A 119 8.96 17.61 -12.74
CA ALA A 119 8.67 18.32 -13.98
C ALA A 119 7.70 19.49 -13.80
N ASP A 120 6.82 19.43 -12.81
CA ASP A 120 5.80 20.46 -12.56
C ASP A 120 6.15 21.44 -11.41
N GLY A 121 7.31 21.24 -10.76
CA GLY A 121 7.79 22.08 -9.68
C GLY A 121 7.03 21.94 -8.35
N THR A 122 6.09 20.98 -8.25
CA THR A 122 5.42 20.61 -6.99
C THR A 122 6.36 19.93 -6.01
N PHE A 123 7.47 19.37 -6.53
CA PHE A 123 8.55 18.77 -5.79
C PHE A 123 9.89 19.37 -6.22
N ARG A 124 10.78 19.60 -5.26
CA ARG A 124 12.11 20.16 -5.51
C ARG A 124 13.14 19.15 -5.06
N THR A 125 13.71 18.35 -5.97
CA THR A 125 14.90 17.50 -5.70
C THR A 125 16.16 18.36 -5.59
N THR A 126 16.14 19.22 -4.60
CA THR A 126 17.39 19.50 -3.91
C THR A 126 17.73 18.26 -3.09
N ARG A 127 19.01 18.05 -2.78
CA ARG A 127 19.53 17.00 -1.87
C ARG A 127 18.84 16.97 -0.47
N THR A 128 17.94 17.92 -0.25
CA THR A 128 17.17 18.31 0.93
C THR A 128 15.70 17.85 0.93
N ASP A 129 15.17 17.19 -0.11
CA ASP A 129 13.81 16.63 -0.08
C ASP A 129 13.79 15.15 0.33
N ARG A 130 14.16 14.93 1.59
CA ARG A 130 14.33 13.63 2.25
C ARG A 130 13.10 13.32 3.09
N LEU A 131 12.85 12.05 3.40
CA LEU A 131 11.87 11.69 4.44
C LEU A 131 12.12 12.49 5.73
N THR A 132 13.39 12.68 6.09
CA THR A 132 13.80 13.43 7.28
C THR A 132 13.54 14.94 7.20
N SER A 133 13.46 15.55 6.02
CA SER A 133 13.09 16.98 5.92
C SER A 133 11.58 17.21 6.10
N ARG A 134 10.79 16.15 5.91
CA ARG A 134 9.33 16.13 6.09
C ARG A 134 8.90 15.62 7.46
N LEU A 135 9.82 15.09 8.26
CA LEU A 135 9.58 14.57 9.60
C LEU A 135 10.13 15.57 10.64
N PRO A 136 9.33 16.56 11.08
CA PRO A 136 9.77 17.47 12.14
C PRO A 136 9.99 16.69 13.45
N LEU A 137 10.93 17.15 14.29
CA LEU A 137 11.17 16.53 15.61
C LEU A 137 9.90 16.43 16.46
N LYS A 138 9.02 17.45 16.40
CA LYS A 138 7.71 17.42 17.07
C LYS A 138 6.74 16.37 16.54
N GLY A 139 7.00 15.84 15.34
CA GLY A 139 6.28 14.73 14.73
C GLY A 139 6.89 13.36 15.05
N ILE A 140 7.79 13.27 16.04
CA ILE A 140 8.33 12.00 16.53
C ILE A 140 7.89 11.81 17.98
N ALA A 141 7.22 10.70 18.26
CA ALA A 141 6.89 10.28 19.62
C ALA A 141 7.36 8.84 19.84
N LEU A 142 8.07 8.60 20.93
CA LEU A 142 8.60 7.29 21.28
C LEU A 142 7.93 6.77 22.56
N ASP A 143 7.81 5.45 22.62
CA ASP A 143 7.33 4.69 23.78
C ASP A 143 5.96 5.17 24.28
N VAL A 144 5.06 5.44 23.34
CA VAL A 144 3.70 5.92 23.62
C VAL A 144 2.85 4.80 24.21
N PRO A 145 2.21 4.99 25.39
CA PRO A 145 1.44 3.95 26.07
C PRO A 145 0.02 3.85 25.49
N VAL A 146 -0.12 3.20 24.34
CA VAL A 146 -1.41 2.86 23.72
C VAL A 146 -1.55 1.35 23.60
N SER A 147 -2.79 0.86 23.67
CA SER A 147 -3.08 -0.58 23.71
C SER A 147 -4.10 -1.04 22.67
N GLY A 148 -4.78 -0.11 22.00
CA GLY A 148 -5.77 -0.40 20.97
C GLY A 148 -5.57 0.35 19.66
N LYS A 149 -6.14 -0.19 18.59
CA LYS A 149 -6.13 0.41 17.25
C LYS A 149 -6.63 1.86 17.25
N THR A 150 -7.78 2.12 17.85
CA THR A 150 -8.36 3.48 17.93
C THR A 150 -7.46 4.44 18.71
N GLU A 151 -6.92 4.00 19.86
CA GLU A 151 -5.99 4.81 20.66
C GLU A 151 -4.72 5.18 19.88
N ALA A 152 -4.17 4.24 19.09
CA ALA A 152 -3.01 4.50 18.26
C ALA A 152 -3.31 5.54 17.16
N ILE A 153 -4.48 5.49 16.53
CA ILE A 153 -4.91 6.47 15.52
C ILE A 153 -5.14 7.86 16.15
N GLU A 154 -5.78 7.93 17.31
CA GLU A 154 -5.97 9.18 18.07
C GLU A 154 -4.64 9.80 18.49
N ALA A 155 -3.68 8.96 18.90
CA ALA A 155 -2.33 9.39 19.24
C ALA A 155 -1.58 9.93 18.01
N LEU A 156 -1.72 9.30 16.85
CA LEU A 156 -1.19 9.82 15.58
C LEU A 156 -1.78 11.17 15.20
N ALA A 157 -3.10 11.34 15.28
CA ALA A 157 -3.75 12.62 14.98
C ALA A 157 -3.29 13.73 15.95
N THR A 158 -3.09 13.38 17.23
CA THR A 158 -2.54 14.31 18.24
C THR A 158 -1.08 14.67 17.94
N LEU A 159 -0.27 13.70 17.51
CA LEU A 159 1.12 13.94 17.13
C LEU A 159 1.22 14.83 15.89
N ALA A 160 0.34 14.61 14.91
CA ALA A 160 0.24 15.45 13.71
C ALA A 160 -0.10 16.90 14.06
N ASP A 161 -1.06 17.13 14.95
CA ASP A 161 -1.41 18.46 15.45
C ASP A 161 -0.24 19.16 16.15
N ALA A 162 0.52 18.43 16.97
CA ALA A 162 1.70 18.95 17.67
C ALA A 162 2.82 19.47 16.73
N THR A 163 2.84 19.05 15.46
CA THR A 163 3.79 19.58 14.46
C THR A 163 3.54 21.06 14.14
N GLY A 164 2.31 21.55 14.34
CA GLY A 164 1.86 22.87 13.90
C GLY A 164 1.61 22.98 12.40
N LEU A 165 1.65 21.85 11.66
CA LEU A 165 1.44 21.79 10.21
C LEU A 165 0.03 21.33 9.83
N LEU A 166 -0.78 20.95 10.81
CA LEU A 166 -2.16 20.50 10.67
C LEU A 166 -3.11 21.63 11.10
N PHE A 167 -4.13 21.90 10.29
CA PHE A 167 -5.14 22.92 10.53
C PHE A 167 -6.45 22.33 11.06
N ASP A 168 -6.70 21.04 10.86
CA ASP A 168 -7.92 20.36 11.33
C ASP A 168 -7.61 18.93 11.78
N LYS A 169 -7.41 18.77 13.10
CA LYS A 169 -7.15 17.47 13.73
C LYS A 169 -8.34 16.52 13.64
N GLN A 170 -9.56 17.01 13.78
CA GLN A 170 -10.74 16.13 13.82
C GLN A 170 -10.99 15.53 12.45
N HIS A 171 -10.90 16.34 11.39
CA HIS A 171 -11.04 15.84 10.02
C HIS A 171 -9.96 14.82 9.67
N LEU A 172 -8.70 15.03 10.10
CA LEU A 172 -7.65 14.02 9.93
C LEU A 172 -8.02 12.71 10.66
N LEU A 173 -8.42 12.79 11.93
CA LEU A 173 -8.79 11.62 12.74
C LEU A 173 -9.91 10.81 12.09
N ASP A 174 -11.00 11.47 11.71
CA ASP A 174 -12.15 10.82 11.07
C ASP A 174 -11.71 10.12 9.76
N SER A 175 -10.88 10.80 8.96
CA SER A 175 -10.37 10.25 7.70
C SER A 175 -9.45 9.04 7.89
N LEU A 176 -8.66 9.01 8.97
CA LEU A 176 -7.81 7.87 9.31
C LEU A 176 -8.64 6.67 9.79
N ILE A 177 -9.66 6.91 10.61
CA ILE A 177 -10.60 5.87 11.06
C ILE A 177 -11.31 5.26 9.86
N ASP A 178 -11.85 6.09 8.97
CA ASP A 178 -12.54 5.63 7.76
C ASP A 178 -11.61 4.82 6.85
N ARG A 179 -10.36 5.25 6.67
CA ARG A 179 -9.38 4.52 5.84
C ARG A 179 -9.02 3.17 6.44
N GLU A 180 -8.77 3.12 7.74
CA GLU A 180 -8.38 1.90 8.45
C GLU A 180 -9.54 0.89 8.53
N ALA A 181 -10.79 1.37 8.54
CA ALA A 181 -11.98 0.52 8.50
C ALA A 181 -12.17 -0.22 7.15
N LEU A 182 -11.63 0.30 6.05
CA LEU A 182 -11.67 -0.37 4.73
C LEU A 182 -10.77 -1.61 4.71
N CYS A 183 -9.53 -1.42 5.14
CA CYS A 183 -8.54 -2.46 5.34
C CYS A 183 -7.40 -1.93 6.20
N SER A 184 -6.73 -2.84 6.90
CA SER A 184 -5.58 -2.51 7.72
C SER A 184 -4.46 -1.86 6.90
N THR A 185 -3.83 -0.83 7.48
CA THR A 185 -2.61 -0.23 6.93
C THR A 185 -1.34 -0.81 7.56
N ALA A 186 -1.47 -1.80 8.44
CA ALA A 186 -0.33 -2.54 8.98
C ALA A 186 0.27 -3.49 7.95
N MET A 187 1.59 -3.51 7.93
CA MET A 187 2.42 -4.35 7.08
C MET A 187 3.22 -5.34 7.93
N PRO A 188 3.65 -6.47 7.33
CA PRO A 188 4.52 -7.42 8.01
C PRO A 188 5.77 -6.76 8.61
N GLY A 189 6.22 -7.29 9.75
CA GLY A 189 7.31 -6.67 10.50
C GLY A 189 6.86 -5.52 11.40
N GLY A 190 5.60 -5.48 11.81
CA GLY A 190 5.13 -4.64 12.92
C GLY A 190 5.22 -3.12 12.68
N VAL A 191 4.96 -2.70 11.44
CA VAL A 191 4.89 -1.29 11.03
C VAL A 191 3.56 -1.00 10.33
N ALA A 192 2.99 0.18 10.54
CA ALA A 192 1.83 0.65 9.77
C ALA A 192 2.16 1.95 9.03
N LEU A 193 1.69 2.05 7.78
CA LEU A 193 1.77 3.25 6.96
C LEU A 193 0.40 3.92 6.93
N CYS A 194 0.06 4.64 8.01
CA CYS A 194 -1.22 5.31 8.16
C CYS A 194 -1.30 6.55 7.25
N HIS A 195 -2.45 6.74 6.61
CA HIS A 195 -2.73 7.86 5.72
C HIS A 195 -4.24 7.99 5.53
N PRO A 196 -4.80 9.17 5.22
CA PRO A 196 -6.17 9.28 4.71
C PRO A 196 -6.29 8.57 3.35
N ARG A 197 -7.46 8.01 3.00
CA ARG A 197 -7.69 7.38 1.68
C ARG A 197 -7.39 8.32 0.51
N ARG A 198 -7.62 9.62 0.71
CA ARG A 198 -7.31 10.66 -0.26
C ARG A 198 -6.61 11.82 0.43
N PRO A 199 -5.66 12.49 -0.24
CA PRO A 199 -5.07 13.74 0.20
C PRO A 199 -6.13 14.78 0.56
N ILE A 200 -5.89 15.52 1.65
CA ILE A 200 -6.79 16.55 2.15
C ILE A 200 -6.00 17.87 2.25
N PRO A 201 -5.69 18.53 1.12
CA PRO A 201 -4.80 19.69 1.12
C PRO A 201 -5.30 20.84 1.98
N SER A 202 -6.62 20.96 2.19
CA SER A 202 -7.22 22.03 3.00
C SER A 202 -6.90 21.96 4.49
N ILE A 203 -6.44 20.81 5.00
CA ILE A 203 -6.16 20.63 6.44
C ILE A 203 -4.67 20.66 6.77
N ILE A 204 -3.78 20.88 5.80
CA ILE A 204 -2.32 20.87 6.03
C ILE A 204 -1.66 22.12 5.45
N GLU A 205 -0.60 22.61 6.10
CA GLU A 205 0.21 23.72 5.58
C GLU A 205 1.08 23.27 4.40
N ARG A 206 1.65 22.08 4.52
CA ARG A 206 2.54 21.44 3.55
C ARG A 206 2.59 19.94 3.82
N GLN A 207 3.21 19.17 2.93
CA GLN A 207 3.46 17.75 3.17
C GLN A 207 4.33 17.53 4.42
N PHE A 208 3.96 16.55 5.24
CA PHE A 208 4.78 16.10 6.37
C PHE A 208 4.56 14.62 6.71
N LEU A 209 5.45 14.11 7.56
CA LEU A 209 5.43 12.78 8.13
C LEU A 209 5.39 12.88 9.66
N THR A 210 4.81 11.88 10.30
CA THR A 210 5.06 11.63 11.73
C THR A 210 5.52 10.19 11.94
N LEU A 211 6.28 9.95 13.00
CA LEU A 211 6.64 8.63 13.50
C LEU A 211 6.16 8.51 14.95
N LEU A 212 5.35 7.49 15.21
CA LEU A 212 4.96 7.10 16.55
C LEU A 212 5.46 5.68 16.82
N ARG A 213 6.26 5.51 17.87
CA ARG A 213 6.59 4.19 18.42
C ARG A 213 5.78 3.94 19.68
N THR A 214 5.07 2.83 19.76
CA THR A 214 4.32 2.44 20.95
C THR A 214 5.21 1.70 21.94
N GLU A 215 4.90 1.79 23.24
CA GLU A 215 5.63 1.07 24.29
C GLU A 215 5.52 -0.46 24.11
N ARG A 216 4.36 -0.93 23.64
CA ARG A 216 4.10 -2.33 23.32
C ARG A 216 3.44 -2.44 21.94
N PRO A 217 3.69 -3.52 21.18
CA PRO A 217 2.99 -3.76 19.94
C PRO A 217 1.46 -3.81 20.15
N VAL A 218 0.73 -3.12 19.28
CA VAL A 218 -0.73 -3.05 19.25
C VAL A 218 -1.25 -4.04 18.20
N ASP A 219 -2.35 -4.74 18.49
CA ASP A 219 -3.08 -5.47 17.46
C ASP A 219 -3.73 -4.47 16.50
N PHE A 220 -3.08 -4.30 15.35
CA PHE A 220 -3.51 -3.39 14.30
C PHE A 220 -3.97 -4.14 13.05
N GLY A 221 -4.00 -5.48 13.06
CA GLY A 221 -4.43 -6.31 11.93
C GLY A 221 -3.40 -6.42 10.81
N ALA A 222 -2.12 -6.63 11.13
CA ALA A 222 -1.12 -7.02 10.12
C ALA A 222 -1.43 -8.41 9.55
N GLU A 223 -1.10 -8.65 8.28
CA GLU A 223 -1.39 -9.94 7.61
C GLU A 223 -0.62 -11.13 8.19
N ASP A 224 0.54 -10.88 8.80
CA ASP A 224 1.34 -11.90 9.50
C ASP A 224 0.81 -12.21 10.91
N GLY A 225 -0.19 -11.47 11.39
CA GLY A 225 -0.77 -11.60 12.72
C GLY A 225 0.09 -11.01 13.84
N GLU A 226 1.22 -10.37 13.51
CA GLU A 226 2.11 -9.77 14.49
C GLU A 226 1.61 -8.39 14.94
N GLY A 227 2.01 -7.98 16.15
CA GLY A 227 1.68 -6.66 16.67
C GLY A 227 2.44 -5.54 15.97
N THR A 228 1.79 -4.39 15.80
CA THR A 228 2.40 -3.18 15.21
C THR A 228 2.90 -2.24 16.30
N SER A 229 4.17 -1.84 16.21
CA SER A 229 4.79 -0.92 17.19
C SER A 229 5.32 0.37 16.57
N LEU A 230 5.48 0.42 15.25
CA LEU A 230 5.91 1.61 14.52
C LEU A 230 4.77 2.08 13.63
N PHE A 231 4.42 3.35 13.75
CA PHE A 231 3.34 3.96 12.98
C PHE A 231 3.89 5.20 12.27
N PHE A 232 3.87 5.16 10.94
CA PHE A 232 4.16 6.31 10.11
C PHE A 232 2.86 6.92 9.64
N LEU A 233 2.63 8.21 9.89
CA LEU A 233 1.54 8.95 9.27
C LEU A 233 2.07 9.76 8.10
N LEU A 234 1.46 9.61 6.93
CA LEU A 234 1.73 10.39 5.74
C LEU A 234 0.60 11.39 5.47
N CYS A 235 0.94 12.68 5.46
CA CYS A 235 0.02 13.76 5.09
C CYS A 235 0.57 14.48 3.86
N THR A 236 -0.14 14.39 2.72
CA THR A 236 0.28 14.95 1.43
C THR A 236 -0.81 15.83 0.80
N PRO A 237 -0.46 16.74 -0.12
CA PRO A 237 -1.42 17.63 -0.76
C PRO A 237 -2.14 17.01 -1.97
N ASP A 238 -1.57 15.98 -2.60
CA ASP A 238 -2.08 15.37 -3.84
C ASP A 238 -1.66 13.90 -3.98
N ASP A 239 -2.33 13.17 -4.89
CA ASP A 239 -2.17 11.72 -5.05
C ASP A 239 -0.78 11.32 -5.51
N ARG A 240 -0.09 12.14 -6.33
CA ARG A 240 1.26 11.79 -6.79
C ARG A 240 2.25 11.88 -5.64
N SER A 241 2.18 12.96 -4.87
CA SER A 241 2.99 13.14 -3.65
C SER A 241 2.70 12.04 -2.62
N HIS A 242 1.43 11.61 -2.54
CA HIS A 242 0.99 10.50 -1.69
C HIS A 242 1.64 9.18 -2.11
N LEU A 243 1.41 8.75 -3.35
CA LEU A 243 1.92 7.48 -3.87
C LEU A 243 3.45 7.43 -3.83
N HIS A 244 4.11 8.54 -4.13
CA HIS A 244 5.56 8.66 -4.01
C HIS A 244 6.01 8.47 -2.55
N GLY A 245 5.35 9.11 -1.59
CA GLY A 245 5.66 8.96 -0.17
C GLY A 245 5.52 7.52 0.33
N LEU A 246 4.44 6.84 -0.06
CA LEU A 246 4.23 5.42 0.28
C LEU A 246 5.32 4.53 -0.34
N ALA A 247 5.64 4.72 -1.62
CA ALA A 247 6.67 3.93 -2.30
C ALA A 247 8.06 4.15 -1.67
N ARG A 248 8.42 5.41 -1.35
CA ARG A 248 9.67 5.75 -0.66
C ARG A 248 9.74 5.09 0.71
N LEU A 249 8.68 5.19 1.52
CA LEU A 249 8.62 4.53 2.83
C LEU A 249 8.77 3.01 2.72
N ALA A 250 8.06 2.37 1.78
CA ALA A 250 8.15 0.93 1.56
C ALA A 250 9.58 0.46 1.22
N ARG A 251 10.35 1.26 0.48
CA ARG A 251 11.77 0.93 0.18
C ARG A 251 12.70 1.17 1.38
N VAL A 252 12.49 2.24 2.12
CA VAL A 252 13.35 2.64 3.24
C VAL A 252 13.17 1.75 4.46
N LEU A 253 11.93 1.31 4.72
CA LEU A 253 11.53 0.55 5.91
C LEU A 253 11.74 -0.96 5.77
N ASN A 254 12.95 -1.37 5.39
CA ASN A 254 13.34 -2.78 5.41
C ASN A 254 13.52 -3.29 6.86
N ALA A 255 13.70 -4.61 7.02
CA ALA A 255 13.82 -5.26 8.33
C ALA A 255 14.90 -4.65 9.25
N GLN A 256 16.07 -4.30 8.69
CA GLN A 256 17.17 -3.70 9.45
C GLN A 256 16.82 -2.27 9.91
N THR A 257 16.20 -1.47 9.04
CA THR A 257 15.72 -0.13 9.40
C THR A 257 14.68 -0.20 10.51
N LEU A 258 13.69 -1.10 10.38
CA LEU A 258 12.64 -1.29 11.38
C LEU A 258 13.21 -1.72 12.74
N GLU A 259 14.16 -2.66 12.75
CA GLU A 259 14.84 -3.08 13.98
C GLU A 259 15.59 -1.93 14.64
N SER A 260 16.30 -1.13 13.85
CA SER A 260 17.01 0.05 14.36
C SER A 260 16.04 1.08 14.96
N LEU A 261 14.92 1.36 14.30
CA LEU A 261 13.89 2.30 14.79
C LEU A 261 13.23 1.85 16.09
N ARG A 262 13.03 0.53 16.27
CA ARG A 262 12.49 -0.01 17.54
C ARG A 262 13.46 0.21 18.72
N ASN A 263 14.76 0.24 18.45
CA ASN A 263 15.79 0.40 19.47
C ASN A 263 16.30 1.84 19.64
N ALA A 264 15.81 2.79 18.82
CA ALA A 264 16.23 4.19 18.90
C ALA A 264 15.94 4.80 20.29
N SER A 265 16.91 5.50 20.85
CA SER A 265 16.85 6.07 22.20
C SER A 265 16.13 7.42 22.24
N ASP A 266 16.19 8.16 21.13
CA ASP A 266 15.64 9.50 21.00
C ASP A 266 15.26 9.85 19.55
N SER A 267 14.67 11.03 19.37
CA SER A 267 14.19 11.51 18.07
C SER A 267 15.32 11.83 17.08
N ASP A 268 16.50 12.24 17.56
CA ASP A 268 17.66 12.53 16.71
C ASP A 268 18.26 11.24 16.14
N GLU A 269 18.28 10.17 16.93
CA GLU A 269 18.67 8.83 16.48
C GLU A 269 17.69 8.30 15.41
N VAL A 270 16.39 8.49 15.59
CA VAL A 270 15.37 8.16 14.57
C VAL A 270 15.65 8.85 13.25
N LEU A 271 15.90 10.17 13.28
CA LEU A 271 16.22 10.92 12.06
C LEU A 271 17.50 10.42 11.40
N SER A 272 18.52 10.09 12.20
CA SER A 272 19.79 9.56 11.71
C SER A 272 19.63 8.19 11.04
N ILE A 273 18.85 7.29 11.64
CA ILE A 273 18.52 5.97 11.07
C ILE A 273 17.81 6.13 9.72
N LEU A 274 16.77 6.97 9.66
CA LEU A 274 16.00 7.20 8.43
C LEU A 274 16.86 7.83 7.34
N ALA A 275 17.70 8.83 7.68
CA ALA A 275 18.60 9.46 6.73
C ALA A 275 19.59 8.46 6.12
N ASN A 276 20.16 7.57 6.93
CA ASN A 276 21.10 6.55 6.48
C ASN A 276 20.41 5.49 5.61
N ALA A 277 19.22 5.04 6.01
CA ALA A 277 18.44 4.07 5.26
C ALA A 277 18.01 4.63 3.89
N GLU A 278 17.56 5.88 3.84
CA GLU A 278 17.19 6.57 2.60
C GLU A 278 18.40 6.74 1.66
N ALA A 279 19.56 7.13 2.19
CA ALA A 279 20.79 7.22 1.40
C ALA A 279 21.25 5.86 0.83
N ALA A 280 21.04 4.77 1.57
CA ALA A 280 21.38 3.42 1.13
C ALA A 280 20.47 2.91 -0.01
N VAL A 281 19.24 3.44 -0.10
CA VAL A 281 18.30 3.12 -1.18
C VAL A 281 18.61 3.94 -2.43
N GLN A 282 19.00 5.21 -2.29
CA GLN A 282 19.39 6.08 -3.41
C GLN A 282 20.71 5.66 -4.10
N THR A 283 21.61 4.97 -3.39
CA THR A 283 22.89 4.52 -3.96
C THR A 283 22.81 3.18 -4.69
N LYS A 284 21.66 2.48 -4.60
CA LYS A 284 21.40 1.19 -5.24
C LYS A 284 20.61 1.30 -6.55
N ASP A 285 20.20 2.51 -6.91
CA ASP A 285 19.58 2.87 -8.20
C ASP A 285 20.66 3.31 -9.20
#